data_AF-A0A6J5TC97-F1
#
_entry.id   AF-A0A6J5TC97-F1
#
_cell.length_a   1.000
_cell.length_b   1.000
_cell.length_c   1.000
_cell.angle_alpha   90.00
_cell.angle_beta   90.00
_cell.angle_gamma   90.00
#
_symmetry.space_group_name_H-M   'P 1'
#
loop_
_entity.id
_entity.type
_entity.pdbx_description
1 polymer ?
#
loop_
_entity_poly.entity_id
_entity_poly.type
_entity_poly.pdbx_seq_one_letter_code
_entity_poly.pdbx_strand_id
1 'polypeptide(L)'
;MVIEGDHDIEQQAGNQTFVSYSSRFAFPSEESGSSSTLFYSFNAGGIHFIMLGAYTAYNKSADQYVWLEKDLANFDRNVTPWLVATWHPPWYSTYVAHYREAECMRVEMEDILYKYGVDIVFNGHVHAYERSNRVYNYTLDPCGPVYITVGDGGNREKMAIAHADEPGNCPEPCTTPDKFMGGFCAFNFTSGPAAGKFCWDRQPEYSAYRESSFGHGILEVKNETHALWSWHRNQDFYGYAGDQIFIVRQPDSCPVIEF
;
A
#
# COMPACT_ATOMS: atom_id res chain seq x y z
N MET A 1 9.27 -4.37 11.28
CA MET A 1 7.94 -4.93 11.58
C MET A 1 7.48 -5.67 10.35
N VAL A 2 6.87 -6.85 10.49
CA VAL A 2 6.48 -7.72 9.36
C VAL A 2 4.96 -7.76 9.28
N ILE A 3 4.42 -7.64 8.08
CA ILE A 3 3.00 -7.90 7.79
C ILE A 3 2.93 -8.99 6.73
N GLU A 4 1.90 -9.83 6.76
CA GLU A 4 1.82 -11.00 5.89
C GLU A 4 1.67 -10.64 4.41
N GLY A 5 2.23 -11.49 3.55
CA GLY A 5 1.92 -11.55 2.12
C GLY A 5 1.13 -12.81 1.74
N ASP A 6 0.82 -12.97 0.45
CA ASP A 6 0.18 -14.17 -0.08
C ASP A 6 1.07 -15.40 0.09
N HIS A 7 2.39 -15.21 -0.01
CA HIS A 7 3.37 -16.28 0.21
C HIS A 7 3.39 -16.79 1.67
N ASP A 8 2.84 -16.05 2.63
CA ASP A 8 2.71 -16.49 4.02
C ASP A 8 1.43 -17.32 4.27
N ILE A 9 0.51 -17.42 3.29
CA ILE A 9 -0.74 -18.20 3.43
C ILE A 9 -0.42 -19.65 3.81
N GLU A 10 0.56 -20.27 3.13
CA GLU A 10 1.11 -21.60 3.47
C GLU A 10 0.06 -22.65 3.89
N GLN A 11 -0.98 -22.83 3.08
CA GLN A 11 -2.11 -23.72 3.44
C GLN A 11 -1.63 -25.15 3.72
N GLN A 12 -2.04 -25.69 4.87
CA GLN A 12 -1.68 -27.03 5.33
C GLN A 12 -2.91 -27.87 5.72
N ALA A 13 -2.66 -29.05 6.30
CA ALA A 13 -3.70 -29.95 6.77
C ALA A 13 -4.69 -29.26 7.74
N GLY A 14 -5.98 -29.55 7.58
CA GLY A 14 -7.02 -28.91 8.38
C GLY A 14 -7.31 -27.45 8.01
N ASN A 15 -6.93 -27.02 6.81
CA ASN A 15 -7.11 -25.64 6.30
C ASN A 15 -6.43 -24.57 7.17
N GLN A 16 -5.38 -24.92 7.91
CA GLN A 16 -4.59 -23.92 8.62
C GLN A 16 -3.77 -23.10 7.61
N THR A 17 -3.62 -21.82 7.88
CA THR A 17 -2.85 -20.85 7.08
C THR A 17 -2.03 -19.96 8.02
N PHE A 18 -1.00 -19.27 7.51
CA PHE A 18 -0.18 -18.30 8.25
C PHE A 18 0.52 -18.85 9.51
N VAL A 19 0.69 -20.16 9.62
CA VAL A 19 1.24 -20.79 10.84
C VAL A 19 2.70 -20.41 11.05
N SER A 20 3.52 -20.43 9.98
CA SER A 20 4.92 -20.00 10.07
C SER A 20 5.03 -18.53 10.45
N TYR A 21 4.33 -17.65 9.74
CA TYR A 21 4.28 -16.21 10.00
C TYR A 21 3.90 -15.92 11.46
N SER A 22 2.75 -16.44 11.90
CA SER A 22 2.19 -16.16 13.23
C SER A 22 3.00 -16.75 14.38
N SER A 23 3.80 -17.79 14.14
CA SER A 23 4.60 -18.46 15.17
C SER A 23 6.02 -17.94 15.30
N ARG A 24 6.55 -17.29 14.25
CA ARG A 24 7.98 -16.91 14.17
C ARG A 24 8.24 -15.46 14.53
N PHE A 25 7.30 -14.58 14.23
CA PHE A 25 7.45 -13.15 14.48
C PHE A 25 6.67 -12.73 15.72
N ALA A 26 7.17 -11.69 16.39
CA ALA A 26 6.43 -11.03 17.47
C ALA A 26 5.69 -9.82 16.88
N PHE A 27 4.46 -9.62 17.33
CA PHE A 27 3.57 -8.55 16.89
C PHE A 27 3.03 -7.83 18.12
N PRO A 28 2.89 -6.48 18.09
CA PRO A 28 2.31 -5.72 19.17
C PRO A 28 0.77 -5.78 19.13
N SER A 29 0.20 -6.96 18.86
CA SER A 29 -1.23 -7.14 18.62
C SER A 29 -2.05 -6.74 19.86
N GLU A 30 -1.65 -7.21 21.05
CA GLU A 30 -2.33 -6.89 22.30
C GLU A 30 -2.17 -5.40 22.64
N GLU A 31 -0.96 -4.87 22.50
CA GLU A 31 -0.61 -3.48 22.79
C GLU A 31 -1.33 -2.49 21.87
N SER A 32 -1.60 -2.88 20.62
CA SER A 32 -2.36 -2.09 19.64
C SER A 32 -3.86 -2.36 19.68
N GLY A 33 -4.36 -3.18 20.61
CA GLY A 33 -5.77 -3.56 20.70
C GLY A 33 -6.29 -4.39 19.52
N SER A 34 -5.40 -4.98 18.73
CA SER A 34 -5.74 -5.92 17.66
C SER A 34 -6.01 -7.32 18.21
N SER A 35 -6.99 -8.02 17.65
CA SER A 35 -7.26 -9.42 17.94
C SER A 35 -6.40 -10.40 17.11
N SER A 36 -5.48 -9.91 16.29
CA SER A 36 -4.82 -10.70 15.24
C SER A 36 -3.33 -10.34 15.07
N THR A 37 -2.54 -11.30 14.60
CA THR A 37 -1.17 -11.10 14.10
C THR A 37 -1.13 -10.52 12.69
N LEU A 38 -2.28 -10.46 12.00
CA LEU A 38 -2.42 -10.07 10.59
C LEU A 38 -2.76 -8.58 10.41
N PHE A 39 -2.94 -7.84 11.49
CA PHE A 39 -3.08 -6.38 11.45
C PHE A 39 -2.80 -5.82 12.84
N TYR A 40 -2.10 -4.70 12.92
CA TYR A 40 -1.70 -4.08 14.18
C TYR A 40 -1.13 -2.68 13.91
N SER A 41 -0.93 -1.89 14.96
CA SER A 41 -0.32 -0.57 14.86
C SER A 41 0.81 -0.41 15.89
N PHE A 42 1.65 0.59 15.70
CA PHE A 42 2.67 0.98 16.69
C PHE A 42 3.16 2.41 16.43
N ASN A 43 3.75 3.02 17.46
CA ASN A 43 4.38 4.33 17.34
C ASN A 43 5.91 4.19 17.31
N ALA A 44 6.56 4.94 16.43
CA ALA A 44 8.02 5.09 16.40
C ALA A 44 8.37 6.57 16.31
N GLY A 45 8.68 7.18 17.47
CA GLY A 45 8.81 8.64 17.57
C GLY A 45 7.48 9.31 17.23
N GLY A 46 7.51 10.36 16.41
CA GLY A 46 6.33 11.10 15.95
C GLY A 46 5.59 10.46 14.76
N ILE A 47 5.69 9.14 14.58
CA ILE A 47 5.06 8.40 13.48
C ILE A 47 4.16 7.32 14.07
N HIS A 48 2.89 7.32 13.68
CA HIS A 48 1.95 6.22 13.90
C HIS A 48 1.94 5.33 12.66
N PHE A 49 2.32 4.06 12.84
CA PHE A 49 2.31 3.06 11.78
C PHE A 49 1.10 2.15 11.92
N ILE A 50 0.39 1.93 10.82
CA ILE A 50 -0.71 0.98 10.71
C ILE A 50 -0.29 -0.13 9.74
N MET A 51 -0.27 -1.37 10.21
CA MET A 51 0.00 -2.56 9.41
C MET A 51 -1.34 -3.25 9.15
N LEU A 52 -1.79 -3.28 7.89
CA LEU A 52 -3.06 -3.86 7.46
C LEU A 52 -2.86 -5.19 6.77
N GLY A 53 -3.76 -6.12 7.03
CA GLY A 53 -3.77 -7.44 6.45
C GLY A 53 -4.64 -7.50 5.20
N ALA A 54 -4.01 -7.75 4.06
CA ALA A 54 -4.71 -7.89 2.79
C ALA A 54 -5.29 -9.30 2.57
N TYR A 55 -4.81 -10.28 3.32
CA TYR A 55 -5.23 -11.69 3.23
C TYR A 55 -6.04 -12.12 4.46
N THR A 56 -6.77 -11.16 5.04
CA THR A 56 -7.81 -11.37 6.05
C THR A 56 -8.98 -10.44 5.77
N ALA A 57 -10.15 -10.71 6.34
CA ALA A 57 -11.35 -9.95 6.03
C ALA A 57 -11.16 -8.45 6.33
N TYR A 58 -11.39 -7.60 5.32
CA TYR A 58 -11.22 -6.15 5.38
C TYR A 58 -12.51 -5.36 5.10
N ASN A 59 -13.64 -6.04 4.88
CA ASN A 59 -14.92 -5.38 4.71
C ASN A 59 -15.33 -4.62 5.99
N LYS A 60 -16.22 -3.64 5.87
CA LYS A 60 -16.64 -2.77 6.99
C LYS A 60 -17.18 -3.48 8.24
N SER A 61 -17.64 -4.73 8.11
CA SER A 61 -18.14 -5.53 9.24
C SER A 61 -17.08 -6.44 9.87
N ALA A 62 -15.89 -6.53 9.28
CA ALA A 62 -14.81 -7.40 9.75
C ALA A 62 -14.05 -6.78 10.93
N ASP A 63 -13.48 -7.64 11.76
CA ASP A 63 -12.70 -7.25 12.94
C ASP A 63 -11.58 -6.27 12.60
N GLN A 64 -10.90 -6.47 11.47
CA GLN A 64 -9.83 -5.57 11.01
C GLN A 64 -10.35 -4.14 10.77
N TYR A 65 -11.48 -3.98 10.10
CA TYR A 65 -12.02 -2.65 9.78
C TYR A 65 -12.50 -1.94 11.06
N VAL A 66 -13.20 -2.68 11.93
CA VAL A 66 -13.67 -2.17 13.23
C VAL A 66 -12.51 -1.81 14.15
N TRP A 67 -11.41 -2.56 14.10
CA TRP A 67 -10.18 -2.23 14.80
C TRP A 67 -9.55 -0.96 14.23
N LEU A 68 -9.41 -0.86 12.91
CA LEU A 68 -8.84 0.30 12.23
C LEU A 68 -9.60 1.59 12.56
N GLU A 69 -10.93 1.55 12.60
CA GLU A 69 -11.76 2.68 13.02
C GLU A 69 -11.41 3.17 14.43
N LYS A 70 -11.17 2.24 15.36
CA LYS A 70 -10.81 2.57 16.74
C LYS A 70 -9.37 3.06 16.86
N ASP A 71 -8.44 2.44 16.14
CA ASP A 71 -7.04 2.83 16.12
C ASP A 71 -6.89 4.28 15.59
N LEU A 72 -7.54 4.56 14.46
CA LEU A 72 -7.57 5.91 13.86
C LEU A 72 -8.32 6.94 14.73
N ALA A 73 -9.33 6.55 15.49
CA ALA A 73 -10.01 7.48 16.40
C ALA A 73 -9.17 7.82 17.65
N ASN A 74 -8.17 7.00 17.99
CA ASN A 74 -7.40 7.15 19.22
C ASN A 74 -6.01 7.80 19.02
N PHE A 75 -5.51 7.91 17.80
CA PHE A 75 -4.21 8.57 17.57
C PHE A 75 -4.35 10.09 17.56
N ASP A 76 -3.33 10.78 18.09
CA ASP A 76 -3.28 12.25 18.16
C ASP A 76 -2.18 12.77 17.23
N ARG A 77 -2.55 13.57 16.22
CA ARG A 77 -1.60 14.16 15.27
C ARG A 77 -0.66 15.18 15.89
N ASN A 78 -0.97 15.74 17.05
CA ASN A 78 -0.04 16.60 17.78
C ASN A 78 1.08 15.81 18.46
N VAL A 79 0.88 14.50 18.71
CA VAL A 79 1.87 13.60 19.31
C VAL A 79 2.60 12.81 18.23
N THR A 80 1.86 12.28 17.26
CA THR A 80 2.37 11.56 16.09
C THR A 80 1.90 12.24 14.81
N PRO A 81 2.60 13.28 14.31
CA PRO A 81 2.17 14.03 13.13
C PRO A 81 2.07 13.20 11.85
N TRP A 82 2.90 12.16 11.74
CA TRP A 82 2.94 11.28 10.57
C TRP A 82 2.07 10.04 10.79
N LEU A 83 1.19 9.80 9.83
CA LEU A 83 0.39 8.59 9.75
C LEU A 83 0.84 7.79 8.52
N VAL A 84 1.44 6.62 8.75
CA VAL A 84 1.98 5.77 7.68
C VAL A 84 1.30 4.41 7.74
N ALA A 85 0.75 3.97 6.60
CA ALA A 85 0.13 2.65 6.50
C ALA A 85 0.97 1.71 5.63
N THR A 86 0.85 0.40 5.88
CA THR A 86 1.50 -0.62 5.07
C THR A 86 0.67 -1.88 5.00
N TRP A 87 0.69 -2.52 3.84
CA TRP A 87 0.10 -3.83 3.57
C TRP A 87 0.75 -4.43 2.33
N HIS A 88 0.44 -5.67 1.99
CA HIS A 88 1.18 -6.38 0.95
C HIS A 88 0.86 -5.94 -0.51
N PRO A 89 -0.33 -6.19 -1.08
CA PRO A 89 -0.64 -5.86 -2.48
C PRO A 89 -0.94 -4.36 -2.70
N PRO A 90 -0.32 -3.71 -3.71
CA PRO A 90 -0.51 -2.30 -3.97
C PRO A 90 -1.86 -1.99 -4.61
N TRP A 91 -2.44 -0.84 -4.26
CA TRP A 91 -3.69 -0.35 -4.87
C TRP A 91 -3.47 0.37 -6.20
N TYR A 92 -2.30 1.00 -6.38
CA TYR A 92 -2.00 1.92 -7.47
C TYR A 92 -0.83 1.49 -8.37
N SER A 93 -0.47 0.20 -8.36
CA SER A 93 0.53 -0.33 -9.29
C SER A 93 0.06 -0.21 -10.75
N THR A 94 0.97 0.11 -11.65
CA THR A 94 0.71 0.21 -13.10
C THR A 94 1.35 -0.92 -13.92
N TYR A 95 2.05 -1.84 -13.26
CA TYR A 95 2.52 -3.07 -13.89
C TYR A 95 1.37 -4.02 -14.24
N VAL A 96 1.56 -4.88 -15.23
CA VAL A 96 0.61 -5.95 -15.57
C VAL A 96 0.47 -6.95 -14.42
N ALA A 97 1.60 -7.29 -13.77
CA ALA A 97 1.61 -8.18 -12.62
C ALA A 97 0.76 -7.57 -11.49
N HIS A 98 -0.28 -8.30 -11.07
CA HIS A 98 -1.19 -7.91 -10.00
C HIS A 98 -1.94 -6.57 -10.26
N TYR A 99 -2.13 -6.21 -11.54
CA TYR A 99 -2.84 -4.97 -11.92
C TYR A 99 -4.26 -4.95 -11.35
N ARG A 100 -4.53 -4.02 -10.43
CA ARG A 100 -5.83 -3.84 -9.73
C ARG A 100 -6.30 -5.08 -8.97
N GLU A 101 -5.38 -5.94 -8.55
CA GLU A 101 -5.70 -7.19 -7.85
C GLU A 101 -6.38 -6.95 -6.49
N ALA A 102 -5.91 -5.95 -5.75
CA ALA A 102 -6.44 -5.56 -4.44
C ALA A 102 -7.52 -4.45 -4.49
N GLU A 103 -8.20 -4.28 -5.62
CA GLU A 103 -9.18 -3.20 -5.80
C GLU A 103 -10.33 -3.27 -4.79
N CYS A 104 -10.77 -4.46 -4.38
CA CYS A 104 -11.81 -4.58 -3.36
C CYS A 104 -11.36 -4.06 -2.00
N MET A 105 -10.09 -4.27 -1.62
CA MET A 105 -9.53 -3.69 -0.39
C MET A 105 -9.48 -2.16 -0.48
N ARG A 106 -9.06 -1.61 -1.62
CA ARG A 106 -9.08 -0.14 -1.87
C ARG A 106 -10.49 0.43 -1.69
N VAL A 107 -11.50 -0.18 -2.33
CA VAL A 107 -12.90 0.28 -2.25
C VAL A 107 -13.43 0.27 -0.80
N GLU A 108 -13.05 -0.72 0.01
CA GLU A 108 -13.49 -0.81 1.39
C GLU A 108 -12.78 0.21 2.30
N MET A 109 -11.45 0.35 2.17
CA MET A 109 -10.62 1.03 3.18
C MET A 109 -10.03 2.38 2.77
N GLU A 110 -9.95 2.72 1.48
CA GLU A 110 -9.29 3.97 1.05
C GLU A 110 -9.96 5.20 1.63
N ASP A 111 -11.28 5.21 1.71
CA ASP A 111 -12.05 6.36 2.20
C ASP A 111 -11.78 6.66 3.69
N ILE A 112 -11.68 5.63 4.54
CA ILE A 112 -11.37 5.84 5.95
C ILE A 112 -9.92 6.32 6.14
N LEU A 113 -8.96 5.73 5.42
CA LEU A 113 -7.56 6.15 5.46
C LEU A 113 -7.38 7.60 4.96
N TYR A 114 -8.10 7.97 3.90
CA TYR A 114 -8.10 9.32 3.36
C TYR A 114 -8.69 10.33 4.34
N LYS A 115 -9.84 10.03 4.95
CA LYS A 115 -10.49 10.89 5.96
C LYS A 115 -9.63 11.19 7.18
N TYR A 116 -8.84 10.22 7.61
CA TYR A 116 -7.89 10.40 8.68
C TYR A 116 -6.55 10.96 8.22
N GLY A 117 -6.35 11.16 6.91
CA GLY A 117 -5.19 11.85 6.33
C GLY A 117 -3.90 11.02 6.30
N VAL A 118 -3.97 9.72 5.97
CA VAL A 118 -2.75 8.91 5.80
C VAL A 118 -1.77 9.62 4.86
N ASP A 119 -0.53 9.80 5.33
CA ASP A 119 0.46 10.61 4.64
C ASP A 119 1.19 9.79 3.55
N ILE A 120 1.53 8.54 3.88
CA ILE A 120 2.32 7.61 3.05
C ILE A 120 1.76 6.19 3.20
N VAL A 121 1.75 5.45 2.10
CA VAL A 121 1.46 4.01 2.07
C VAL A 121 2.65 3.25 1.48
N PHE A 122 3.09 2.19 2.17
CA PHE A 122 4.08 1.26 1.64
C PHE A 122 3.46 -0.10 1.29
N ASN A 123 3.86 -0.63 0.15
CA ASN A 123 3.43 -1.94 -0.34
C ASN A 123 4.59 -2.79 -0.84
N GLY A 124 4.33 -4.08 -1.02
CA GLY A 124 5.24 -5.04 -1.65
C GLY A 124 4.59 -5.67 -2.88
N HIS A 125 4.60 -7.01 -2.91
CA HIS A 125 3.86 -7.86 -3.86
C HIS A 125 4.30 -7.76 -5.33
N VAL A 126 4.13 -6.60 -5.97
CA VAL A 126 4.61 -6.38 -7.33
C VAL A 126 6.14 -6.31 -7.31
N HIS A 127 6.79 -7.24 -8.02
CA HIS A 127 8.25 -7.34 -8.09
C HIS A 127 8.87 -6.25 -8.97
N ALA A 128 8.71 -5.00 -8.57
CA ALA A 128 9.33 -3.82 -9.14
C ALA A 128 9.18 -2.65 -8.15
N TYR A 129 9.87 -1.55 -8.44
CA TYR A 129 9.67 -0.30 -7.73
C TYR A 129 8.65 0.59 -8.44
N GLU A 130 7.75 1.19 -7.67
CA GLU A 130 6.85 2.24 -8.16
C GLU A 130 6.50 3.25 -7.05
N ARG A 131 6.46 4.53 -7.41
CA ARG A 131 5.99 5.61 -6.55
C ARG A 131 4.90 6.41 -7.27
N SER A 132 3.78 6.60 -6.59
CA SER A 132 2.70 7.44 -7.08
C SER A 132 2.97 8.94 -6.84
N ASN A 133 2.28 9.78 -7.59
CA ASN A 133 1.90 11.11 -7.11
C ASN A 133 0.85 10.96 -6.00
N ARG A 134 0.53 12.03 -5.27
CA ARG A 134 -0.58 11.99 -4.31
C ARG A 134 -1.89 11.70 -5.04
N VAL A 135 -2.60 10.66 -4.59
CA VAL A 135 -3.77 10.13 -5.29
C VAL A 135 -4.82 9.67 -4.28
N TYR A 136 -6.08 9.93 -4.61
CA TYR A 136 -7.24 9.40 -3.91
C TYR A 136 -8.30 9.01 -4.94
N ASN A 137 -8.80 7.78 -4.86
CA ASN A 137 -9.78 7.21 -5.77
C ASN A 137 -9.43 7.44 -7.26
N TYR A 138 -8.20 7.08 -7.64
CA TYR A 138 -7.61 7.28 -8.98
C TYR A 138 -7.56 8.72 -9.50
N THR A 139 -7.81 9.70 -8.63
CA THR A 139 -7.70 11.13 -8.96
C THR A 139 -6.48 11.72 -8.28
N LEU A 140 -5.69 12.50 -9.01
CA LEU A 140 -4.61 13.28 -8.41
C LEU A 140 -5.20 14.24 -7.39
N ASP A 141 -4.77 14.12 -6.15
CA ASP A 141 -5.32 14.85 -5.02
C ASP A 141 -4.17 15.34 -4.12
N PRO A 142 -4.03 16.65 -3.86
CA PRO A 142 -2.96 17.16 -3.01
C PRO A 142 -3.00 16.66 -1.56
N CYS A 143 -4.14 16.14 -1.11
CA CYS A 143 -4.34 15.55 0.22
C CYS A 143 -4.31 14.02 0.20
N GLY A 144 -4.24 13.40 -0.97
CA GLY A 144 -4.10 11.95 -1.10
C GLY A 144 -2.76 11.44 -0.53
N PRO A 145 -2.70 10.18 -0.05
CA PRO A 145 -1.43 9.56 0.33
C PRO A 145 -0.48 9.45 -0.87
N VAL A 146 0.83 9.39 -0.58
CA VAL A 146 1.81 8.89 -1.54
C VAL A 146 1.90 7.37 -1.39
N TYR A 147 1.61 6.62 -2.45
CA TYR A 147 1.73 5.16 -2.47
C TYR A 147 3.08 4.76 -3.05
N ILE A 148 3.79 3.89 -2.34
CA ILE A 148 5.13 3.44 -2.71
C ILE A 148 5.19 1.92 -2.64
N THR A 149 5.42 1.30 -3.78
CA THR A 149 5.59 -0.14 -3.92
C THR A 149 7.08 -0.47 -3.96
N VAL A 150 7.53 -1.27 -3.00
CA VAL A 150 8.90 -1.78 -2.86
C VAL A 150 8.89 -3.31 -2.72
N GLY A 151 8.18 -3.99 -3.63
CA GLY A 151 8.13 -5.45 -3.73
C GLY A 151 9.36 -6.06 -4.43
N ASP A 152 10.35 -5.24 -4.73
CA ASP A 152 11.56 -5.51 -5.49
C ASP A 152 12.72 -6.04 -4.64
N GLY A 153 12.41 -6.82 -3.60
CA GLY A 153 13.40 -7.29 -2.62
C GLY A 153 14.38 -8.37 -3.10
N GLY A 154 14.28 -8.86 -4.35
CA GLY A 154 15.23 -9.84 -4.90
C GLY A 154 14.85 -11.31 -4.72
N ASN A 155 13.56 -11.63 -4.58
CA ASN A 155 13.12 -13.02 -4.54
C ASN A 155 13.35 -13.71 -5.91
N ARG A 156 13.17 -15.04 -5.95
CA ARG A 156 13.50 -15.88 -7.11
C ARG A 156 12.49 -15.83 -8.26
N GLU A 157 11.35 -15.19 -8.05
CA GLU A 157 10.32 -15.08 -9.06
C GLU A 157 10.68 -14.05 -10.13
N LYS A 158 9.84 -13.93 -11.15
CA LYS A 158 10.10 -12.99 -12.24
C LYS A 158 9.90 -11.56 -11.77
N MET A 159 10.80 -10.68 -12.20
CA MET A 159 10.62 -9.23 -12.10
C MET A 159 9.40 -8.79 -12.92
N ALA A 160 8.61 -7.87 -12.40
CA ALA A 160 7.55 -7.20 -13.15
C ALA A 160 8.18 -6.21 -14.13
N ILE A 161 8.03 -6.46 -15.43
CA ILE A 161 8.60 -5.63 -16.51
C ILE A 161 7.51 -4.92 -17.33
N ALA A 162 6.45 -5.65 -17.68
CA ALA A 162 5.40 -5.15 -18.55
C ALA A 162 4.44 -4.23 -17.78
N HIS A 163 3.97 -3.18 -18.45
CA HIS A 163 3.02 -2.22 -17.90
C HIS A 163 1.64 -2.42 -18.51
N ALA A 164 0.57 -2.27 -17.71
CA ALA A 164 -0.81 -2.47 -18.17
C ALA A 164 -1.23 -1.46 -19.26
N ASP A 165 -0.54 -0.31 -19.32
CA ASP A 165 -0.75 0.75 -20.31
C ASP A 165 0.00 0.55 -21.63
N GLU A 166 0.85 -0.48 -21.76
CA GLU A 166 1.52 -0.79 -23.01
C GLU A 166 0.55 -1.44 -24.02
N PRO A 167 0.75 -1.22 -25.34
CA PRO A 167 -0.10 -1.79 -26.37
C PRO A 167 -0.24 -3.31 -26.27
N GLY A 168 -1.47 -3.80 -26.02
CA GLY A 168 -1.79 -5.22 -25.91
C GLY A 168 -1.58 -5.85 -24.54
N ASN A 169 -1.12 -5.09 -23.55
CA ASN A 169 -0.81 -5.60 -22.20
C ASN A 169 -1.92 -5.38 -21.16
N CYS A 170 -2.98 -4.62 -21.50
CA CYS A 170 -4.11 -4.43 -20.59
C CYS A 170 -4.82 -5.78 -20.34
N PRO A 171 -4.88 -6.27 -19.08
CA PRO A 171 -5.46 -7.58 -18.80
C PRO A 171 -6.99 -7.54 -18.89
N GLU A 172 -7.59 -8.71 -19.13
CA GLU A 172 -9.04 -8.87 -19.06
C GLU A 172 -9.51 -8.64 -17.62
N PRO A 173 -10.49 -7.74 -17.35
CA PRO A 173 -10.85 -7.35 -15.98
C PRO A 173 -11.15 -8.54 -15.06
N CYS A 174 -11.88 -9.55 -15.55
CA CYS A 174 -12.29 -10.72 -14.76
C CYS A 174 -11.11 -11.63 -14.33
N THR A 175 -9.91 -11.41 -14.87
CA THR A 175 -8.70 -12.18 -14.52
C THR A 175 -7.86 -11.53 -13.43
N THR A 176 -8.18 -10.29 -13.06
CA THR A 176 -7.37 -9.48 -12.14
C THR A 176 -7.61 -9.70 -10.64
N PRO A 177 -8.82 -10.03 -10.14
CA PRO A 177 -9.02 -10.08 -8.69
C PRO A 177 -8.21 -11.19 -8.01
N ASP A 178 -7.80 -10.93 -6.77
CA ASP A 178 -7.22 -11.96 -5.92
C ASP A 178 -8.21 -13.10 -5.70
N LYS A 179 -7.71 -14.33 -5.82
CA LYS A 179 -8.55 -15.54 -5.71
C LYS A 179 -8.76 -15.97 -4.27
N PHE A 180 -7.83 -15.62 -3.37
CA PHE A 180 -7.92 -16.02 -1.97
C PHE A 180 -9.01 -15.22 -1.24
N MET A 181 -9.03 -13.91 -1.43
CA MET A 181 -10.02 -12.98 -0.89
C MET A 181 -11.31 -12.94 -1.72
N GLY A 182 -11.20 -13.11 -3.03
CA GLY A 182 -12.34 -13.09 -3.94
C GLY A 182 -13.00 -11.71 -4.08
N GLY A 183 -14.18 -11.70 -4.72
CA GLY A 183 -14.88 -10.47 -5.08
C GLY A 183 -14.39 -9.86 -6.40
N PHE A 184 -15.16 -8.90 -6.93
CA PHE A 184 -14.79 -8.16 -8.13
C PHE A 184 -15.22 -6.70 -7.96
N CYS A 185 -14.24 -5.81 -7.89
CA CYS A 185 -14.46 -4.37 -7.66
C CYS A 185 -13.81 -3.48 -8.73
N ALA A 186 -13.07 -4.08 -9.67
CA ALA A 186 -12.29 -3.38 -10.69
C ALA A 186 -13.12 -3.11 -11.96
N PHE A 187 -13.97 -2.10 -11.91
CA PHE A 187 -14.71 -1.63 -13.09
C PHE A 187 -13.86 -0.70 -13.96
N ASN A 188 -14.23 -0.55 -15.24
CA ASN A 188 -13.60 0.45 -16.12
C ASN A 188 -13.70 1.85 -15.52
N PHE A 189 -12.71 2.68 -15.79
CA PHE A 189 -12.74 4.08 -15.38
C PHE A 189 -13.96 4.77 -16.00
N THR A 190 -14.64 5.60 -15.22
CA THR A 190 -15.83 6.35 -15.66
C THR A 190 -15.52 7.81 -15.98
N SER A 191 -14.31 8.28 -15.67
CA SER A 191 -13.86 9.65 -15.91
C SER A 191 -12.34 9.69 -16.17
N GLY A 192 -11.82 10.87 -16.50
CA GLY A 192 -10.39 11.07 -16.78
C GLY A 192 -9.92 10.53 -18.13
N PRO A 193 -8.60 10.53 -18.39
CA PRO A 193 -8.02 10.16 -19.69
C PRO A 193 -8.31 8.72 -20.15
N ALA A 194 -8.60 7.80 -19.22
CA ALA A 194 -8.93 6.41 -19.51
C ALA A 194 -10.43 6.09 -19.42
N ALA A 195 -11.31 7.10 -19.44
CA ALA A 195 -12.75 6.89 -19.37
C ALA A 195 -13.25 5.85 -20.40
N GLY A 196 -14.03 4.89 -19.92
CA GLY A 196 -14.54 3.76 -20.70
C GLY A 196 -13.58 2.59 -20.85
N LYS A 197 -12.32 2.71 -20.42
CA LYS A 197 -11.28 1.68 -20.53
C LYS A 197 -10.89 1.11 -19.16
N PHE A 198 -10.30 -0.09 -19.16
CA PHE A 198 -9.78 -0.73 -17.95
C PHE A 198 -8.34 -0.28 -17.62
N CYS A 199 -7.58 0.08 -18.64
CA CYS A 199 -6.22 0.60 -18.55
C CYS A 199 -6.08 1.89 -19.34
N TRP A 200 -5.06 2.66 -18.98
CA TRP A 200 -4.59 3.78 -19.80
C TRP A 200 -3.84 3.23 -21.02
N ASP A 201 -3.48 4.10 -21.97
CA ASP A 201 -2.65 3.77 -23.15
C ASP A 201 -1.28 4.47 -23.10
N ARG A 202 -0.94 4.99 -21.92
CA ARG A 202 0.33 5.60 -21.51
C ARG A 202 0.43 5.50 -19.99
N GLN A 203 1.61 5.75 -19.44
CA GLN A 203 1.80 5.80 -17.99
C GLN A 203 0.73 6.70 -17.34
N PRO A 204 -0.09 6.17 -16.41
CA PRO A 204 -1.10 6.95 -15.73
C PRO A 204 -0.49 8.14 -14.98
N GLU A 205 -1.18 9.28 -14.97
CA GLU A 205 -0.67 10.52 -14.35
C GLU A 205 -0.48 10.41 -12.83
N TYR A 206 -1.14 9.43 -12.18
CA TYR A 206 -0.92 9.11 -10.78
C TYR A 206 0.38 8.33 -10.53
N SER A 207 1.04 7.76 -11.55
CA SER A 207 2.34 7.09 -11.42
C SER A 207 3.46 8.11 -11.68
N ALA A 208 4.24 8.43 -10.64
CA ALA A 208 5.31 9.42 -10.72
C ALA A 208 6.63 8.81 -11.19
N TYR A 209 6.95 7.61 -10.71
CA TYR A 209 8.17 6.88 -11.07
C TYR A 209 7.90 5.38 -11.01
N ARG A 210 8.40 4.62 -11.97
CA ARG A 210 8.35 3.15 -11.98
C ARG A 210 9.61 2.59 -12.62
N GLU A 211 10.23 1.60 -11.99
CA GLU A 211 11.44 0.94 -12.50
C GLU A 211 11.53 -0.53 -12.08
N SER A 212 11.88 -1.38 -13.04
CA SER A 212 12.10 -2.81 -12.84
C SER A 212 13.54 -3.13 -12.43
N SER A 213 13.91 -2.72 -11.23
CA SER A 213 15.20 -3.02 -10.60
C SER A 213 14.94 -3.60 -9.22
N PHE A 214 15.82 -4.46 -8.72
CA PHE A 214 15.78 -4.83 -7.30
C PHE A 214 16.35 -3.68 -6.47
N GLY A 215 15.90 -3.56 -5.23
CA GLY A 215 16.30 -2.44 -4.39
C GLY A 215 15.70 -2.47 -3.00
N HIS A 216 15.85 -1.35 -2.32
CA HIS A 216 15.22 -1.07 -1.03
C HIS A 216 15.02 0.43 -0.86
N GLY A 217 14.14 0.80 0.07
CA GLY A 217 13.85 2.18 0.39
C GLY A 217 14.28 2.61 1.78
N ILE A 218 14.50 3.91 1.96
CA ILE A 218 14.79 4.56 3.23
C ILE A 218 13.85 5.76 3.37
N LEU A 219 13.10 5.80 4.48
CA LEU A 219 12.30 6.94 4.89
C LEU A 219 13.00 7.67 6.03
N GLU A 220 13.36 8.93 5.81
CA GLU A 220 13.98 9.81 6.80
C GLU A 220 13.05 10.97 7.14
N VAL A 221 12.18 10.76 8.14
CA VAL A 221 11.34 11.82 8.69
C VAL A 221 12.21 12.86 9.40
N LYS A 222 12.08 14.13 8.99
CA LYS A 222 12.92 15.23 9.50
C LYS A 222 12.23 16.02 10.60
N ASN A 223 10.94 16.26 10.43
CA ASN A 223 10.08 16.99 11.38
C ASN A 223 8.60 16.65 11.09
N GLU A 224 7.66 17.38 11.70
CA GLU A 224 6.22 17.16 11.57
C GLU A 224 5.61 17.40 10.17
N THR A 225 6.37 17.96 9.22
CA THR A 225 5.88 18.26 7.86
C THR A 225 6.73 17.66 6.74
N HIS A 226 8.02 17.41 6.97
CA HIS A 226 8.96 16.95 5.94
C HIS A 226 9.53 15.56 6.23
N ALA A 227 9.43 14.67 5.24
CA ALA A 227 10.13 13.40 5.20
C ALA A 227 10.84 13.22 3.87
N LEU A 228 12.08 12.72 3.89
CA LEU A 228 12.82 12.36 2.68
C LEU A 228 12.61 10.88 2.41
N TRP A 229 12.09 10.54 1.24
CA TRP A 229 12.09 9.18 0.72
C TRP A 229 13.23 9.02 -0.27
N SER A 230 14.00 7.94 -0.15
CA SER A 230 14.97 7.51 -1.16
C SER A 230 14.86 6.02 -1.43
N TRP A 231 14.86 5.65 -2.70
CA TRP A 231 14.95 4.26 -3.14
C TRP A 231 16.31 4.00 -3.79
N HIS A 232 16.93 2.87 -3.45
CA HIS A 232 18.28 2.50 -3.82
C HIS A 232 18.28 1.17 -4.55
N ARG A 233 18.83 1.17 -5.76
CA ARG A 233 18.91 0.00 -6.62
C ARG A 233 20.07 -0.90 -6.21
N ASN A 234 19.89 -2.21 -6.28
CA ASN A 234 20.91 -3.18 -5.90
C ASN A 234 22.14 -3.15 -6.82
N GLN A 235 21.98 -2.76 -8.08
CA GLN A 235 23.09 -2.65 -9.04
C GLN A 235 23.95 -1.39 -8.86
N ASP A 236 23.46 -0.39 -8.11
CA ASP A 236 24.21 0.84 -7.85
C ASP A 236 25.14 0.64 -6.64
N PHE A 237 26.29 1.31 -6.65
CA PHE A 237 27.17 1.35 -5.47
C PHE A 237 26.54 2.19 -4.35
N TYR A 238 26.91 1.91 -3.10
CA TYR A 238 26.44 2.65 -1.93
C TYR A 238 26.52 4.17 -2.10
N GLY A 239 25.41 4.88 -1.85
CA GLY A 239 25.34 6.34 -1.85
C GLY A 239 24.54 6.97 -3.00
N TYR A 240 24.12 6.19 -4.01
CA TYR A 240 23.24 6.68 -5.08
C TYR A 240 21.79 6.28 -4.82
N ALA A 241 20.87 7.24 -4.89
CA ALA A 241 19.43 6.98 -4.90
C ALA A 241 18.96 6.91 -6.36
N GLY A 242 18.26 5.83 -6.72
CA GLY A 242 17.61 5.70 -8.03
C GLY A 242 16.40 6.63 -8.14
N ASP A 243 15.70 6.83 -7.03
CA ASP A 243 14.62 7.80 -6.91
C ASP A 243 14.66 8.46 -5.52
N GLN A 244 14.30 9.75 -5.46
CA GLN A 244 14.34 10.52 -4.22
C GLN A 244 13.33 11.68 -4.27
N ILE A 245 12.59 11.87 -3.18
CA ILE A 245 11.61 12.95 -3.05
C ILE A 245 11.45 13.39 -1.60
N PHE A 246 11.26 14.70 -1.40
CA PHE A 246 10.68 15.19 -0.15
C PHE A 246 9.16 15.06 -0.20
N ILE A 247 8.62 14.23 0.69
CA ILE A 247 7.19 14.16 0.95
C ILE A 247 6.89 15.24 1.98
N VAL A 248 6.05 16.20 1.59
CA VAL A 248 5.63 17.30 2.46
C VAL A 248 4.14 17.15 2.73
N ARG A 249 3.76 17.01 4.01
CA ARG A 249 2.37 16.99 4.45
C ARG A 249 1.89 18.40 4.78
N GLN A 250 0.60 18.66 4.54
CA GLN A 250 -0.01 19.99 4.67
C GLN A 250 -1.23 19.94 5.61
N PRO A 251 -1.04 19.81 6.94
CA PRO A 251 -2.14 19.63 7.90
C PRO A 251 -3.21 20.73 7.80
N ASP A 252 -2.81 21.99 7.58
CA ASP A 252 -3.74 23.12 7.50
C ASP A 252 -4.57 23.14 6.21
N SER A 253 -4.07 22.52 5.13
CA SER A 253 -4.74 22.47 3.82
C SER A 253 -5.51 21.18 3.59
N CYS A 254 -5.20 20.13 4.36
CA CYS A 254 -5.79 18.80 4.29
C CYS A 254 -6.37 18.44 5.66
N PRO A 255 -7.46 19.09 6.09
CA PRO A 255 -8.04 18.85 7.39
C PRO A 255 -8.54 17.40 7.48
N VAL A 256 -8.17 16.74 8.57
CA VAL A 256 -8.60 15.39 8.90
C VAL A 256 -9.82 15.45 9.79
N ILE A 257 -10.58 14.35 9.87
CA ILE A 257 -11.67 14.27 10.84
C ILE A 257 -11.08 14.17 12.26
N GLU A 258 -11.37 15.16 13.10
CA GLU A 258 -11.22 15.09 14.55
C GLU A 258 -12.59 14.76 15.16
N PHE A 259 -12.70 13.69 15.94
CA PHE A 259 -13.90 13.33 16.70
C PHE A 259 -13.74 13.66 18.18
#